data_AF-A0A7S2LEU1-F1
#
_entry.id   AF-A0A7S2LEU1-F1
#
_cell.length_a   1.000
_cell.length_b   1.000
_cell.length_c   1.000
_cell.angle_alpha   90.00
_cell.angle_beta   90.00
_cell.angle_gamma   90.00
#
_symmetry.space_group_name_H-M   'P 1'
#
loop_
_entity.id
_entity.type
_entity.pdbx_description
1 polymer ?
#
loop_
_entity_poly.entity_id
_entity_poly.type
_entity_poly.pdbx_seq_one_letter_code
_entity_poly.pdbx_strand_id
1 'polypeptide(L)'
;LQQRRRAEAAEALARATEAGDAPGLSAALAAAEEHGVETKLIEAARGELARKEAEAKEAARKEAEAKKEAARKEAEAKKDAARKEAQAKKEAAAAQKAKARLDAEEALQAATAGEDPDALQAA
;
A
#
# COMPACT_ATOMS: atom_id res chain seq x y z
N LEU A 1 -19.05 -3.90 -53.12
CA LEU A 1 -19.16 -3.95 -51.64
C LEU A 1 -17.82 -4.23 -50.97
N GLN A 2 -17.06 -5.24 -51.40
CA GLN A 2 -15.73 -5.56 -50.83
C GLN A 2 -14.74 -4.39 -50.80
N GLN A 3 -14.60 -3.62 -51.88
CA GLN A 3 -13.72 -2.44 -51.89
C GLN A 3 -14.12 -1.36 -50.86
N ARG A 4 -15.42 -1.13 -50.64
CA ARG A 4 -15.87 -0.17 -49.61
C ARG A 4 -15.50 -0.64 -48.21
N ARG A 5 -15.67 -1.93 -47.92
CA ARG A 5 -15.30 -2.51 -46.62
C ARG A 5 -13.80 -2.43 -46.36
N ARG A 6 -12.97 -2.67 -47.38
CA ARG A 6 -11.52 -2.51 -47.28
C ARG A 6 -11.10 -1.06 -47.00
N ALA A 7 -11.71 -0.09 -47.68
CA ALA A 7 -11.44 1.33 -47.45
C ALA A 7 -11.86 1.77 -46.03
N GLU A 8 -13.04 1.32 -45.58
CA GLU A 8 -13.54 1.61 -44.23
C GLU A 8 -12.65 1.00 -43.14
N ALA A 9 -12.19 -0.24 -43.32
CA ALA A 9 -11.25 -0.86 -42.39
C ALA A 9 -9.88 -0.18 -42.36
N ALA A 10 -9.38 0.28 -43.52
CA ALA A 10 -8.13 1.03 -43.59
C ALA A 10 -8.24 2.39 -42.89
N GLU A 11 -9.36 3.10 -43.06
CA GLU A 11 -9.63 4.38 -42.38
C GLU A 11 -9.79 4.18 -40.86
N ALA A 12 -10.51 3.14 -40.44
CA ALA A 12 -10.65 2.78 -39.03
C ALA A 12 -9.30 2.46 -38.38
N LEU A 13 -8.44 1.72 -39.09
CA LEU A 13 -7.10 1.38 -38.62
C LEU A 13 -6.20 2.61 -38.49
N ALA A 14 -6.23 3.51 -39.48
CA ALA A 14 -5.50 4.76 -39.43
C ALA A 14 -5.95 5.63 -38.26
N ARG A 15 -7.27 5.79 -38.07
CA ARG A 15 -7.83 6.54 -36.93
C ARG A 15 -7.45 5.95 -35.59
N ALA A 16 -7.54 4.63 -35.43
CA ALA A 16 -7.20 3.96 -34.18
C ALA A 16 -5.71 4.13 -33.86
N THR A 17 -4.84 4.07 -34.88
CA THR A 17 -3.40 4.31 -34.74
C THR A 17 -3.10 5.75 -34.30
N GLU A 18 -3.74 6.74 -34.93
CA GLU A 18 -3.58 8.16 -34.58
C GLU A 18 -4.14 8.49 -33.19
N ALA A 19 -5.28 7.90 -32.83
CA ALA A 19 -5.89 8.05 -31.51
C ALA A 19 -5.08 7.35 -30.40
N GLY A 20 -4.22 6.39 -30.75
CA GLY A 20 -3.45 5.59 -29.80
C GLY A 20 -4.33 4.75 -28.86
N ASP A 21 -5.56 4.47 -29.25
CA ASP A 21 -6.53 3.71 -28.46
C ASP A 21 -6.29 2.21 -28.68
N ALA A 22 -5.68 1.54 -27.70
CA ALA A 22 -5.36 0.11 -27.78
C ALA A 22 -6.56 -0.81 -28.11
N PRO A 23 -7.74 -0.68 -27.45
CA PRO A 23 -8.89 -1.53 -27.79
C PRO A 23 -9.43 -1.24 -29.20
N GLY A 24 -9.49 0.03 -29.62
CA GLY A 24 -9.84 0.42 -30.98
C GLY A 24 -8.85 -0.07 -32.03
N LEU A 25 -7.55 -0.05 -31.73
CA LEU A 25 -6.48 -0.60 -32.58
C LEU A 25 -6.65 -2.09 -32.78
N SER A 26 -6.92 -2.83 -31.71
CA SER A 26 -7.17 -4.28 -31.78
C SER A 26 -8.38 -4.62 -32.64
N ALA A 27 -9.51 -3.90 -32.44
CA ALA A 27 -10.72 -4.11 -33.24
C ALA A 27 -10.51 -3.74 -34.72
N ALA A 28 -9.83 -2.62 -34.99
CA ALA A 28 -9.54 -2.18 -36.35
C ALA A 28 -8.57 -3.11 -37.07
N LEU A 29 -7.58 -3.69 -36.36
CA LEU A 29 -6.67 -4.71 -36.89
C LEU A 29 -7.44 -5.96 -37.34
N ALA A 30 -8.37 -6.45 -36.52
CA ALA A 30 -9.18 -7.61 -36.88
C ALA A 30 -10.00 -7.36 -38.17
N ALA A 31 -10.64 -6.19 -38.28
CA ALA A 31 -11.39 -5.80 -39.48
C ALA A 31 -10.48 -5.61 -40.71
N ALA A 32 -9.28 -5.07 -40.51
CA ALA A 32 -8.28 -4.88 -41.56
C ALA A 32 -7.75 -6.21 -42.11
N GLU A 33 -7.54 -7.21 -41.25
CA GLU A 33 -7.14 -8.57 -41.66
C GLU A 33 -8.28 -9.29 -42.41
N GLU A 34 -9.52 -9.17 -41.93
CA GLU A 34 -10.69 -9.78 -42.59
C GLU A 34 -10.95 -9.23 -44.00
N HIS A 35 -10.68 -7.93 -44.22
CA HIS A 35 -10.95 -7.26 -45.49
C HIS A 35 -9.72 -7.10 -46.39
N GLY A 36 -8.58 -7.69 -46.01
CA GLY A 36 -7.35 -7.73 -46.82
C GLY A 36 -6.71 -6.36 -47.00
N VAL A 37 -6.72 -5.51 -45.98
CA VAL A 37 -6.00 -4.21 -45.96
C VAL A 37 -4.49 -4.44 -46.14
N GLU A 38 -3.78 -3.44 -46.66
CA GLU A 38 -2.35 -3.56 -46.97
C GLU A 38 -1.51 -4.00 -45.76
N THR A 39 -0.66 -5.00 -45.97
CA THR A 39 0.13 -5.64 -44.90
C THR A 39 1.00 -4.64 -44.13
N LYS A 40 1.53 -3.61 -44.80
CA LYS A 40 2.34 -2.56 -44.16
C LYS A 40 1.57 -1.76 -43.11
N LEU A 41 0.30 -1.44 -43.39
CA LEU A 41 -0.56 -0.74 -42.44
C LEU A 41 -0.89 -1.62 -41.23
N ILE A 42 -1.12 -2.91 -41.46
CA ILE A 42 -1.35 -3.90 -40.41
C ILE A 42 -0.11 -4.05 -39.52
N GLU A 43 1.09 -4.14 -40.10
CA GLU A 43 2.34 -4.23 -39.34
C GLU A 43 2.60 -2.97 -38.50
N ALA A 44 2.35 -1.78 -39.07
CA ALA A 44 2.48 -0.51 -38.35
C ALA A 44 1.52 -0.45 -37.14
N ALA A 45 0.25 -0.78 -37.36
CA ALA A 45 -0.76 -0.78 -36.30
C ALA A 45 -0.49 -1.85 -35.22
N ARG A 46 0.05 -3.02 -35.59
CA ARG A 46 0.52 -4.04 -34.63
C ARG A 46 1.68 -3.54 -33.78
N GLY A 47 2.62 -2.84 -34.40
CA GLY A 47 3.75 -2.21 -33.69
C GLY A 47 3.27 -1.17 -32.66
N GLU A 48 2.29 -0.35 -33.04
CA GLU A 48 1.70 0.64 -32.14
C GLU A 48 0.91 -0.02 -31.00
N LEU A 49 0.10 -1.04 -31.31
CA LEU A 49 -0.64 -1.79 -30.30
C LEU A 49 0.32 -2.42 -29.27
N ALA A 50 1.39 -3.08 -29.73
CA ALA A 50 2.39 -3.67 -28.85
C ALA A 50 3.08 -2.64 -27.95
N ARG A 51 3.35 -1.43 -28.47
CA ARG A 51 3.87 -0.32 -27.66
C ARG A 51 2.88 0.10 -26.58
N LYS A 52 1.61 0.28 -26.93
CA LYS A 52 0.56 0.67 -25.97
C LYS A 52 0.37 -0.36 -24.87
N GLU A 53 0.41 -1.65 -25.20
CA GLU A 53 0.35 -2.72 -24.21
C GLU A 53 1.57 -2.72 -23.28
N ALA A 54 2.77 -2.45 -23.82
CA ALA A 54 3.98 -2.33 -23.01
C ALA A 54 3.91 -1.12 -22.06
N GLU A 55 3.45 0.04 -22.55
CA GLU A 55 3.24 1.25 -21.73
C GLU A 55 2.23 0.98 -20.59
N ALA A 56 1.09 0.36 -20.92
CA ALA A 56 0.06 0.02 -19.93
C ALA A 56 0.58 -0.95 -18.88
N LYS A 57 1.36 -1.96 -19.29
CA LYS A 57 1.97 -2.94 -18.38
C LYS A 57 3.00 -2.29 -17.45
N GLU A 58 3.81 -1.36 -17.96
CA GLU A 58 4.77 -0.62 -17.14
C GLU A 58 4.05 0.28 -16.13
N ALA A 59 3.01 1.00 -16.57
CA ALA A 59 2.18 1.84 -15.69
C ALA A 59 1.54 1.01 -14.57
N ALA A 60 0.94 -0.14 -14.91
CA ALA A 60 0.36 -1.06 -13.94
C ALA A 60 1.40 -1.59 -12.94
N ARG A 61 2.63 -1.87 -13.40
CA ARG A 61 3.73 -2.28 -12.52
C ARG A 61 4.13 -1.18 -11.54
N LYS A 62 4.28 0.06 -12.01
CA LYS A 62 4.60 1.23 -11.18
C LYS A 62 3.52 1.48 -10.13
N GLU A 63 2.25 1.38 -10.52
CA GLU A 63 1.13 1.52 -9.58
C GLU A 63 1.12 0.42 -8.52
N ALA A 64 1.35 -0.83 -8.93
CA ALA A 64 1.42 -1.96 -8.00
C ALA A 64 2.59 -1.83 -7.01
N GLU A 65 3.74 -1.33 -7.46
CA GLU A 65 4.90 -1.06 -6.61
C GLU A 65 4.62 0.06 -5.61
N ALA A 66 4.03 1.17 -6.07
CA ALA A 66 3.63 2.28 -5.20
C ALA A 66 2.65 1.85 -4.11
N LYS A 67 1.65 1.03 -4.46
CA LYS A 67 0.70 0.47 -3.48
C LYS A 67 1.39 -0.43 -2.45
N LYS A 68 2.35 -1.27 -2.88
CA LYS A 68 3.14 -2.10 -1.96
C LYS A 68 3.99 -1.25 -1.01
N GLU A 69 4.62 -0.20 -1.50
CA GLU A 69 5.43 0.70 -0.67
C GLU A 69 4.55 1.44 0.36
N ALA A 70 3.40 1.96 -0.07
CA ALA A 70 2.44 2.61 0.83
C ALA A 70 1.97 1.65 1.93
N ALA A 71 1.59 0.42 1.58
CA ALA A 71 1.18 -0.59 2.55
C ALA A 71 2.31 -0.95 3.53
N ARG A 72 3.57 -1.00 3.06
CA ARG A 72 4.72 -1.25 3.94
C ARG A 72 4.93 -0.11 4.94
N LYS A 73 4.89 1.14 4.48
CA LYS A 73 5.01 2.32 5.34
C LYS A 73 3.91 2.37 6.40
N GLU A 74 2.66 2.08 6.02
CA GLU A 74 1.55 2.02 6.96
C GLU A 74 1.73 0.90 8.00
N ALA A 75 2.15 -0.29 7.57
CA ALA A 75 2.40 -1.40 8.47
C ALA A 75 3.55 -1.12 9.46
N GLU A 76 4.60 -0.43 9.01
CA GLU A 76 5.72 -0.03 9.86
C GLU A 76 5.30 1.03 10.89
N ALA A 77 4.53 2.05 10.47
CA ALA A 77 3.98 3.05 11.37
C ALA A 77 3.07 2.43 12.45
N LYS A 78 2.21 1.47 12.07
CA LYS A 78 1.37 0.74 13.04
C LYS A 78 2.19 -0.07 14.04
N LYS A 79 3.28 -0.71 13.60
CA LYS A 79 4.19 -1.44 14.50
C LYS A 79 4.92 -0.51 15.46
N ASP A 80 5.38 0.65 14.99
CA ASP A 80 6.05 1.64 15.83
C ASP A 80 5.10 2.23 16.89
N ALA A 81 3.87 2.58 16.49
CA ALA A 81 2.84 3.04 17.41
C ALA A 81 2.53 2.00 18.49
N ALA A 82 2.34 0.74 18.10
CA ALA A 82 2.08 -0.35 19.04
C ALA A 82 3.25 -0.58 20.02
N ARG A 83 4.50 -0.44 19.55
CA ARG A 83 5.69 -0.54 20.42
C ARG A 83 5.73 0.60 21.44
N LYS A 84 5.50 1.84 21.01
CA LYS A 84 5.46 3.02 21.89
C LYS A 84 4.36 2.88 22.95
N GLU A 85 3.17 2.44 22.56
CA GLU A 85 2.08 2.21 23.51
C GLU A 85 2.42 1.10 24.52
N ALA A 86 2.99 -0.02 24.05
CA ALA A 86 3.42 -1.11 24.93
C ALA A 86 4.52 -0.68 25.91
N GLN A 87 5.47 0.15 25.46
CA GLN A 87 6.52 0.70 26.31
C GLN A 87 5.93 1.65 27.37
N ALA A 88 5.07 2.59 26.97
CA ALA A 88 4.40 3.51 27.89
C ALA A 88 3.59 2.76 28.96
N LYS A 89 2.89 1.68 28.59
CA LYS A 89 2.17 0.82 29.54
C LYS A 89 3.11 0.14 30.53
N LYS A 90 4.26 -0.37 30.08
CA LYS A 90 5.27 -0.96 30.97
C LYS A 90 5.86 0.06 31.94
N GLU A 91 6.19 1.26 31.47
CA GLU A 91 6.72 2.33 32.32
C GLU A 91 5.69 2.79 33.34
N ALA A 92 4.43 2.97 32.94
CA ALA A 92 3.35 3.31 33.85
C ALA A 92 3.13 2.24 34.94
N ALA A 93 3.18 0.95 34.57
CA ALA A 93 3.06 -0.14 35.53
C ALA A 93 4.28 -0.19 36.49
N ALA A 94 5.48 0.05 35.99
CA ALA A 94 6.69 0.11 36.82
C ALA A 94 6.63 1.29 37.80
N ALA A 95 6.18 2.46 37.36
CA ALA A 95 6.02 3.64 38.21
C ALA A 95 4.98 3.42 39.31
N GLN A 96 3.83 2.80 38.99
CA GLN A 96 2.82 2.45 39.98
C GLN A 96 3.34 1.45 41.02
N LYS A 97 4.10 0.44 40.59
CA LYS A 97 4.71 -0.54 41.49
C LYS A 97 5.76 0.11 42.41
N ALA A 98 6.56 1.03 41.88
CA ALA A 98 7.54 1.77 42.66
C ALA A 98 6.86 2.67 43.70
N LYS A 99 5.81 3.39 43.31
CA LYS A 99 5.01 4.20 44.21
C LYS A 99 4.40 3.36 45.35
N ALA A 100 3.72 2.26 45.00
CA ALA A 100 3.14 1.35 45.98
C ALA A 100 4.17 0.77 46.97
N ARG A 101 5.43 0.59 46.54
CA ARG A 101 6.51 0.18 47.45
C ARG A 101 6.90 1.28 48.43
N LEU A 102 7.01 2.52 47.97
CA LEU A 102 7.31 3.67 48.83
C LEU A 102 6.19 3.89 49.86
N ASP A 103 4.94 3.85 49.42
CA ASP A 103 3.77 3.97 50.31
C ASP A 103 3.76 2.84 51.37
N ALA A 104 4.12 1.62 50.99
CA ALA A 104 4.20 0.49 51.92
C ALA A 104 5.37 0.61 52.91
N GLU A 105 6.53 1.12 52.47
CA GLU A 105 7.68 1.34 53.32
C GLU A 105 7.42 2.46 54.35
N GLU A 106 6.77 3.55 53.93
CA GLU A 106 6.34 4.63 54.82
C GLU A 106 5.35 4.12 55.89
N ALA A 107 4.38 3.29 55.49
CA ALA A 107 3.44 2.68 56.43
C ALA A 107 4.11 1.76 57.45
N LEU A 108 5.13 0.98 57.04
CA LEU A 108 5.91 0.14 57.96
C LEU A 108 6.73 0.98 58.94
N GLN A 109 7.37 2.06 58.48
CA GLN A 109 8.12 2.97 59.36
C GLN A 109 7.20 3.63 60.40
N ALA A 110 6.03 4.10 59.97
CA ALA A 110 5.03 4.69 60.88
C ALA A 110 4.56 3.70 61.95
N ALA A 111 4.38 2.42 61.60
CA ALA A 111 4.04 1.37 62.57
C ALA A 111 5.17 1.15 63.60
N THR A 112 6.43 1.08 63.15
CA THR A 112 7.58 0.89 64.06
C THR A 112 7.89 2.10 64.94
N ALA A 113 7.50 3.31 64.54
CA ALA A 113 7.71 4.53 65.32
C ALA A 113 6.66 4.76 66.42
N GLY A 114 5.52 4.06 66.36
CA GLY A 114 4.46 4.11 67.38
C GLY A 114 4.63 3.11 68.52
N GLU A 115 5.55 2.15 68.39
CA GLU A 115 5.95 1.25 69.47
C GLU A 115 7.09 1.89 70.24
N ASP A 116 6.77 2.71 71.24
CA ASP A 116 7.72 3.20 72.26
C ASP A 116 8.41 1.98 72.91
N PRO A 117 9.70 1.72 72.68
CA PRO A 117 10.39 0.59 73.30
C PRO A 117 10.55 0.78 74.82
N ASP A 118 10.30 1.99 75.33
CA ASP A 118 10.42 2.36 76.75
C ASP A 118 9.17 1.99 77.56
N ALA A 119 8.01 1.77 76.92
CA ALA A 119 6.78 1.38 77.62
C ALA A 119 6.80 -0.06 78.16
N LEU A 120 7.77 -0.89 77.73
CA LEU A 120 7.95 -2.26 78.20
C LEU A 120 8.88 -2.40 79.42
N GLN A 121 9.51 -1.31 79.91
CA GLN A 121 10.33 -1.35 81.13
C GLN A 121 9.56 -0.98 82.41
N ALA A 122 8.26 -0.68 82.34
CA ALA A 122 7.44 -0.24 83.47
C ALA A 122 6.31 -1.21 83.87
N ALA A 123 6.38 -2.49 83.48
CA ALA A 123 5.43 -3.54 83.90
C ALA A 123 6.05 -4.51 84.92
#